data_AF-A0A538FSV7-F1
#
_entry.id   AF-A0A538FSV7-F1
#
_cell.length_a   1.000
_cell.length_b   1.000
_cell.length_c   1.000
_cell.angle_alpha   90.00
_cell.angle_beta   90.00
_cell.angle_gamma   90.00
#
_symmetry.space_group_name_H-M   'P 1'
#
loop_
_entity.id
_entity.type
_entity.pdbx_description
1 polymer ?
#
loop_
_entity_poly.entity_id
_entity_poly.type
_entity_poly.pdbx_seq_one_letter_code
_entity_poly.pdbx_strand_id
1 'polypeptide(L)' 'MDTLMIECLRCGDVREVPEREDAHVDAGECKRCDYVGWASVADLTEKLRRLLRDRPPERRRLYAA' A
#
# COMPACT_ATOMS: atom_id res chain seq x y z
N MET A 1 -1.72 11.23 -19.16
CA MET A 1 -2.27 10.28 -18.18
C MET A 1 -1.10 9.84 -17.37
N ASP A 2 -0.91 10.48 -16.23
CA ASP A 2 0.14 10.12 -15.31
C ASP A 2 -0.21 8.79 -14.63
N THR A 3 0.82 8.02 -14.33
CA THR A 3 0.70 6.68 -13.74
C THR A 3 1.35 6.70 -12.37
N LEU A 4 0.67 6.11 -11.40
CA LEU A 4 1.13 5.99 -10.03
C LEU A 4 1.56 4.56 -9.77
N MET A 5 2.81 4.40 -9.34
CA MET A 5 3.32 3.13 -8.83
C MET A 5 2.87 2.96 -7.38
N ILE A 6 2.17 1.86 -7.10
CA ILE A 6 1.68 1.54 -5.76
C ILE A 6 2.20 0.19 -5.29
N GLU A 7 2.36 0.06 -3.98
CA GLU A 7 2.87 -1.15 -3.32
C GLU A 7 1.88 -1.68 -2.27
N CYS A 8 1.67 -2.99 -2.29
CA CYS A 8 0.85 -3.69 -1.31
C CYS A 8 1.54 -3.68 0.05
N LEU A 9 0.89 -3.11 1.05
CA LEU A 9 1.48 -2.97 2.38
C LEU A 9 1.61 -4.30 3.14
N ARG A 10 1.06 -5.42 2.62
CA ARG A 10 1.15 -6.74 3.26
C ARG A 10 2.25 -7.61 2.66
N CYS A 11 2.34 -7.70 1.34
CA CYS A 11 3.27 -8.61 0.65
C CYS A 11 4.35 -7.91 -0.18
N GLY A 12 4.24 -6.59 -0.39
CA GLY A 12 5.20 -5.83 -1.19
C GLY A 12 5.03 -5.96 -2.70
N ASP A 13 3.91 -6.51 -3.17
CA ASP A 13 3.57 -6.54 -4.60
C ASP A 13 3.42 -5.12 -5.15
N VAL A 14 3.94 -4.86 -6.34
CA VAL A 14 3.96 -3.52 -6.96
C VAL A 14 3.16 -3.54 -8.24
N ARG A 15 2.40 -2.48 -8.51
CA ARG A 15 1.68 -2.31 -9.77
C ARG A 15 1.49 -0.85 -10.13
N GLU A 16 1.24 -0.61 -11.41
CA GLU A 16 0.92 0.71 -11.95
C GLU A 16 -0.60 0.89 -12.02
N VAL A 17 -1.07 2.06 -11.59
CA VAL A 17 -2.47 2.48 -11.73
C VAL A 17 -2.53 3.87 -12.34
N PRO A 18 -3.63 4.23 -13.03
CA PRO A 18 -3.83 5.62 -13.46
C PRO A 18 -3.86 6.54 -12.23
N GLU A 19 -3.11 7.63 -12.27
CA GLU A 19 -3.18 8.65 -11.24
C GLU A 19 -4.57 9.32 -11.29
N ARG A 20 -5.28 9.33 -10.17
CA ARG A 20 -6.56 10.04 -10.00
C ARG A 20 -6.32 11.26 -9.13
N GLU A 21 -6.88 12.42 -9.51
CA GLU A 21 -6.68 13.72 -8.82
C GLU A 21 -7.12 13.67 -7.34
N ASP A 22 -8.10 12.83 -7.05
CA ASP A 22 -8.58 12.45 -5.74
C ASP A 22 -7.70 11.34 -5.18
N ALA A 23 -6.62 11.74 -4.49
CA ALA A 23 -5.49 10.98 -3.90
C ALA A 23 -5.78 9.65 -3.16
N HIS A 24 -7.03 9.17 -3.11
CA HIS A 24 -7.38 7.82 -2.69
C HIS A 24 -7.14 6.83 -3.83
N VAL A 25 -6.06 6.07 -3.69
CA VAL A 25 -5.78 4.91 -4.53
C VAL A 25 -6.77 3.78 -4.19
N ASP A 26 -7.96 3.79 -4.78
CA ASP A 26 -8.83 2.62 -4.76
C ASP A 26 -8.35 1.60 -5.81
N ALA A 27 -7.33 0.85 -5.42
CA ALA A 27 -6.70 -0.18 -6.22
C ALA A 27 -7.40 -1.56 -6.09
N GLY A 28 -8.44 -1.68 -5.26
CA GLY A 28 -9.03 -2.98 -4.93
C GLY A 28 -8.03 -3.94 -4.27
N GLU A 29 -8.27 -5.24 -4.40
CA GLU A 29 -7.49 -6.28 -3.73
C GLU A 29 -6.15 -6.57 -4.43
N CYS A 30 -5.12 -6.87 -3.63
CA CYS A 30 -3.85 -7.42 -4.10
C CYS A 30 -4.05 -8.84 -4.62
N LYS A 31 -3.75 -9.07 -5.90
CA LYS A 31 -3.86 -10.38 -6.56
C LYS A 31 -2.96 -11.47 -5.98
N ARG A 32 -2.00 -11.10 -5.12
CA ARG A 32 -1.06 -12.02 -4.49
C ARG A 32 -1.48 -12.45 -3.08
N CYS A 33 -2.23 -11.63 -2.35
CA CYS A 33 -2.54 -11.91 -0.93
C CYS A 33 -3.90 -11.40 -0.46
N ASP A 34 -4.75 -10.94 -1.38
CA ASP A 34 -6.12 -10.45 -1.19
C ASP A 34 -6.25 -9.27 -0.21
N TYR A 35 -5.13 -8.60 0.10
CA TYR A 35 -5.10 -7.44 0.97
C TYR A 35 -5.44 -6.16 0.20
N VAL A 36 -6.21 -5.26 0.83
CA VAL A 36 -6.71 -4.01 0.22
C VAL A 36 -5.88 -2.77 0.55
N GLY A 37 -4.91 -2.85 1.45
CA GLY A 37 -4.08 -1.70 1.83
C GLY A 37 -2.92 -1.49 0.87
N TRP A 38 -2.98 -0.39 0.12
CA TRP A 38 -1.95 0.07 -0.81
C TRP A 38 -1.40 1.43 -0.39
N ALA A 39 -0.18 1.74 -0.82
CA ALA A 39 0.39 3.08 -0.75
C ALA A 39 1.22 3.37 -1.99
N SER A 40 1.38 4.65 -2.32
CA SER A 40 2.34 5.09 -3.34
C SER A 40 3.75 4.63 -3.01
N VAL A 41 4.47 4.09 -3.99
CA VAL A 41 5.89 3.72 -3.84
C VAL A 41 6.74 4.93 -3.47
N ALA A 42 6.38 6.13 -3.96
CA ALA A 42 7.07 7.38 -3.67
C ALA A 42 6.94 7.79 -2.19
N ASP A 43 5.84 7.45 -1.53
CA ASP A 43 5.60 7.75 -0.12
C ASP A 43 6.19 6.69 0.84
N LEU A 44 6.63 5.55 0.30
CA LEU A 44 7.17 4.45 1.08
C LEU A 44 8.68 4.54 1.24
N THR A 45 9.12 4.70 2.49
CA THR A 45 10.52 4.52 2.88
C THR A 45 10.82 3.06 3.20
N GLU A 46 12.08 2.62 3.05
CA GLU A 46 12.52 1.26 3.44
C GLU A 46 12.17 0.91 4.89
N LYS A 47 12.26 1.90 5.79
CA LYS A 47 11.86 1.75 7.20
C LYS A 47 10.37 1.44 7.32
N LEU A 48 9.52 2.13 6.58
CA LEU A 48 8.07 1.92 6.61
C LEU A 48 7.70 0.55 6.01
N ARG A 49 8.34 0.15 4.90
CA ARG A 49 8.19 -1.19 4.31
C ARG A 49 8.45 -2.29 5.34
N ARG A 50 9.56 -2.18 6.06
CA ARG A 50 9.94 -3.13 7.11
C ARG A 50 8.92 -3.18 8.24
N LEU A 51 8.55 -2.03 8.79
CA LEU A 51 7.56 -1.94 9.89
C LEU A 51 6.21 -2.56 9.53
N LEU A 52 5.74 -2.34 8.31
CA LEU A 52 4.48 -2.87 7.84
C LEU A 52 4.60 -4.38 7.58
N ARG A 53 5.63 -4.86 6.87
CA ARG A 53 5.76 -6.29 6.56
C ARG A 53 6.07 -7.15 7.79
N ASP A 54 6.84 -6.63 8.73
CA ASP A 54 7.16 -7.34 9.99
C ASP A 54 5.94 -7.42 10.93
N ARG A 55 4.95 -6.55 10.74
CA ARG A 55 3.75 -6.48 11.58
C ARG A 55 2.49 -6.72 10.75
N PRO A 56 1.89 -7.92 10.80
CA PRO A 56 0.73 -8.22 9.97
C PRO A 56 -0.44 -7.30 10.32
N PRO A 57 -1.36 -7.03 9.37
CA PRO A 57 -2.37 -5.97 9.49
C PRO A 57 -3.20 -6.05 10.77
N GLU A 58 -3.53 -7.25 11.22
CA GLU A 58 -4.36 -7.51 12.41
C GLU A 58 -3.65 -7.08 13.71
N ARG A 59 -2.32 -6.90 13.65
CA ARG A 59 -1.48 -6.44 14.76
C ARG A 59 -1.09 -4.97 14.63
N ARG A 60 -1.42 -4.30 13.53
CA ARG A 60 -1.23 -2.85 13.36
C ARG A 60 -2.35 -2.16 14.13
N ARG A 61 -2.01 -1.32 15.13
CA ARG A 61 -3.02 -0.60 15.91
C ARG A 61 -3.78 0.33 14.97
N LEU A 62 -5.10 0.13 14.87
CA LEU A 62 -6.00 0.94 14.04
C LEU A 62 -6.13 2.39 14.53
N TYR A 63 -5.73 2.68 15.77
CA TYR A 63 -5.70 4.03 16.33
C TYR A 63 -4.47 4.17 17.22
N ALA A 64 -3.55 5.06 16.84
CA ALA A 64 -2.71 5.73 17.82
C ALA A 64 -3.62 6.77 18.49
N ALA A 65 -4.01 6.52 19.74
CA ALA A 65 -4.50 7.55 20.64
C ALA A 65 -3.33 8.47 21.04
#